data_AF-A0A3M1MY56-F1
#
_entry.id   AF-A0A3M1MY56-F1
#
_cell.length_a   1.000
_cell.length_b   1.000
_cell.length_c   1.000
_cell.angle_alpha   90.00
_cell.angle_beta   90.00
_cell.angle_gamma   90.00
#
_symmetry.space_group_name_H-M   'P 1'
#
loop_
_entity.id
_entity.type
_entity.pdbx_description
1 polymer ?
#
loop_
_entity_poly.entity_id
_entity_poly.type
_entity_poly.pdbx_seq_one_letter_code
_entity_poly.pdbx_strand_id
1 'polypeptide(L)'
;MNQSQETAIGYVIGGGLKENFRVRLTVSPHEVQEGAFVVIQSGEWLFYGLVTDLQLGATDPRFADEQSEQRLPPALARALHGQTLFT
;
A
#
# COMPACT_ATOMS: atom_id res chain seq x y z
N MET A 1 -31.82 7.74 11.33
CA MET A 1 -30.77 7.72 10.30
C MET A 1 -29.53 7.11 10.92
N ASN A 2 -29.23 5.84 10.63
CA ASN A 2 -27.97 5.23 11.05
C ASN A 2 -26.87 5.84 10.20
N GLN A 3 -26.01 6.66 10.81
CA GLN A 3 -24.72 6.96 10.21
C GLN A 3 -23.87 5.71 10.43
N SER A 4 -23.76 4.88 9.41
CA SER A 4 -22.72 3.86 9.35
C SER A 4 -21.40 4.59 9.54
N GLN A 5 -20.73 4.42 10.69
CA GLN A 5 -19.37 4.90 10.87
C GLN A 5 -18.53 4.19 9.80
N GLU A 6 -18.19 4.90 8.73
CA GLU A 6 -17.33 4.38 7.67
C GLU A 6 -15.98 4.07 8.28
N THR A 7 -15.79 2.80 8.64
CA THR A 7 -14.56 2.34 9.24
C THR A 7 -13.58 2.14 8.09
N ALA A 8 -12.52 2.92 8.08
CA ALA A 8 -11.47 2.78 7.08
C ALA A 8 -10.87 1.37 7.17
N ILE A 9 -10.96 0.61 6.08
CA ILE A 9 -10.46 -0.76 5.99
C ILE A 9 -8.97 -0.84 5.56
N GLY A 10 -8.39 0.29 5.16
CA GLY A 10 -7.01 0.35 4.68
C GLY A 10 -6.66 1.68 4.03
N TYR A 11 -5.51 1.71 3.34
CA TYR A 11 -5.01 2.88 2.62
C TYR A 11 -4.32 2.48 1.31
N VAL A 12 -4.34 3.39 0.33
CA VAL A 12 -3.72 3.18 -0.99
C VAL A 12 -2.20 3.23 -0.85
N ILE A 13 -1.51 2.22 -1.40
CA ILE A 13 -0.04 2.11 -1.42
C ILE A 13 0.55 2.17 -2.84
N GLY A 14 -0.29 2.21 -3.88
CA GLY A 14 0.16 2.36 -5.25
C GLY A 14 -0.92 2.10 -6.29
N GLY A 15 -0.50 2.05 -7.56
CA GLY A 15 -1.39 1.86 -8.70
C GLY A 15 -1.96 3.17 -9.25
N GLY A 16 -3.04 3.06 -10.03
CA GLY A 16 -3.69 4.21 -10.66
C GLY A 16 -4.97 3.83 -11.40
N LEU A 17 -5.70 4.83 -11.91
CA LEU A 17 -7.02 4.61 -12.52
C LEU A 17 -7.01 3.68 -13.75
N LYS A 18 -5.89 3.59 -14.46
CA LYS A 18 -5.73 2.67 -15.59
C LYS A 18 -5.24 1.27 -15.19
N GLU A 19 -4.66 1.14 -14.01
CA GLU A 19 -3.83 -0.01 -13.59
C GLU A 19 -4.39 -0.72 -12.35
N ASN A 20 -5.52 -0.25 -11.84
CA ASN A 20 -6.10 -0.53 -10.52
C ASN A 20 -5.31 0.07 -9.36
N PHE A 21 -5.99 0.27 -8.23
CA PHE A 21 -5.33 0.68 -6.98
C PHE A 21 -4.85 -0.53 -6.20
N ARG A 22 -3.67 -0.41 -5.58
CA ARG A 22 -3.20 -1.34 -4.55
C ARG A 22 -3.47 -0.75 -3.18
N VAL A 23 -4.21 -1.48 -2.36
CA VAL A 23 -4.60 -1.06 -1.02
C VAL A 23 -3.98 -2.01 0.00
N ARG A 24 -3.37 -1.45 1.05
CA ARG A 24 -2.95 -2.21 2.22
C ARG A 24 -4.08 -2.18 3.24
N LEU A 25 -4.59 -3.36 3.59
CA LEU A 25 -5.62 -3.51 4.61
C LEU A 25 -5.04 -3.27 6.01
N THR A 26 -5.81 -2.59 6.85
CA THR A 26 -5.56 -2.42 8.29
C THR A 26 -6.47 -3.29 9.16
N VAL A 27 -7.45 -3.93 8.53
CA VAL A 27 -8.37 -4.90 9.13
C VAL A 27 -7.97 -6.32 8.75
N SER A 28 -8.59 -7.33 9.37
CA SER A 28 -8.36 -8.72 8.98
C SER A 28 -8.78 -8.92 7.52
N PRO A 29 -8.00 -9.65 6.70
CA PRO A 29 -8.40 -10.00 5.34
C PRO A 29 -9.74 -10.74 5.26
N HIS A 30 -10.17 -11.41 6.34
CA HIS A 30 -11.45 -12.11 6.40
C HIS A 30 -12.66 -11.15 6.51
N GLU A 31 -12.41 -9.88 6.83
CA GLU A 31 -13.44 -8.83 6.90
C GLU A 31 -13.70 -8.19 5.53
N VAL A 32 -12.89 -8.52 4.52
CA VAL A 32 -13.00 -8.01 3.15
C VAL A 32 -13.23 -9.17 2.20
N GLN A 33 -14.13 -9.00 1.23
CA GLN A 33 -14.46 -10.02 0.24
C GLN A 33 -14.07 -9.54 -1.16
N GLU A 34 -13.57 -10.46 -1.99
CA GLU A 34 -13.46 -10.22 -3.43
C GLU A 34 -14.87 -9.97 -4.02
N GLY A 35 -14.97 -9.00 -4.93
CA GLY A 35 -16.22 -8.48 -5.45
C GLY A 35 -16.93 -7.48 -4.54
N ALA A 36 -16.41 -7.19 -3.34
CA ALA A 36 -16.97 -6.14 -2.50
C ALA A 36 -16.81 -4.75 -3.15
N PHE A 37 -17.81 -3.90 -2.94
CA PHE A 37 -17.74 -2.49 -3.30
C PHE A 37 -16.96 -1.72 -2.25
N VAL A 38 -16.07 -0.84 -2.69
CA VAL A 38 -15.28 0.03 -1.83
C VAL A 38 -15.33 1.47 -2.34
N VAL A 39 -15.19 2.41 -1.41
CA VAL A 39 -15.03 3.83 -1.70
C VAL A 39 -13.63 4.25 -1.27
N ILE A 40 -12.90 4.88 -2.18
CA ILE A 40 -11.60 5.48 -1.91
C ILE A 40 -11.80 6.99 -1.90
N GLN A 41 -11.59 7.60 -0.73
CA GLN A 41 -11.65 9.05 -0.57
C GLN A 41 -10.27 9.68 -0.81
N SER A 42 -10.23 10.72 -1.63
CA SER A 42 -9.03 11.53 -1.91
C SER A 42 -9.40 13.01 -1.91
N GLY A 43 -9.36 13.63 -0.73
CA GLY A 43 -9.86 15.00 -0.53
C GLY A 43 -11.37 15.06 -0.77
N GLU A 44 -11.79 15.91 -1.69
CA GLU A 44 -13.19 16.07 -2.11
C GLU A 44 -13.65 15.00 -3.13
N TRP A 45 -12.73 14.17 -3.63
CA TRP A 45 -13.03 13.17 -4.65
C TRP A 45 -13.31 11.80 -4.03
N LEU A 46 -14.35 11.14 -4.54
CA LEU A 46 -14.68 9.76 -4.22
C LEU A 46 -14.50 8.88 -5.45
N PHE A 47 -13.68 7.85 -5.33
CA PHE A 47 -13.51 6.82 -6.34
C PHE A 47 -14.22 5.55 -5.88
N TYR A 48 -15.09 5.03 -6.74
CA TYR A 48 -15.83 3.80 -6.48
C TYR A 48 -15.11 2.65 -7.16
N GLY A 49 -14.80 1.63 -6.38
CA GLY A 49 -14.04 0.46 -6.84
C GLY A 49 -14.72 -0.84 -6.48
N LEU A 50 -14.28 -1.89 -7.16
CA LEU A 50 -14.55 -3.27 -6.80
C LEU A 50 -13.23 -3.90 -6.36
N VAL A 51 -13.27 -4.66 -5.26
CA VAL A 51 -12.15 -5.51 -4.85
C VAL A 51 -12.05 -6.64 -5.86
N THR A 52 -10.96 -6.70 -6.61
CA THR A 52 -10.77 -7.71 -7.67
C THR A 52 -9.83 -8.84 -7.28
N ASP A 53 -8.99 -8.63 -6.27
CA ASP A 53 -8.02 -9.62 -5.80
C ASP A 53 -7.63 -9.32 -4.35
N LEU A 54 -7.44 -10.37 -3.54
CA LEU A 54 -7.03 -10.28 -2.14
C LEU A 54 -5.77 -11.14 -1.94
N GLN A 55 -4.65 -10.47 -1.70
CA GLN A 55 -3.35 -11.13 -1.52
C GLN A 55 -2.89 -11.04 -0.07
N LEU A 56 -2.45 -12.17 0.49
CA LEU A 56 -1.74 -12.22 1.76
C LEU A 56 -0.25 -12.01 1.52
N GLY A 57 0.21 -10.77 1.69
CA GLY A 57 1.64 -10.45 1.68
C GLY A 57 2.29 -10.79 3.03
N ALA A 58 3.52 -11.32 3.02
CA ALA A 58 4.30 -11.45 4.24
C ALA A 58 4.58 -10.05 4.81
N THR A 59 4.04 -9.75 5.99
CA THR A 59 4.26 -8.47 6.70
C THR A 59 5.52 -8.50 7.55
N ASP A 60 6.43 -9.44 7.34
CA ASP A 60 7.68 -9.46 8.09
C ASP A 60 8.50 -8.23 7.68
N PRO A 61 8.70 -7.24 8.58
CA PRO A 61 9.43 -6.02 8.25
C PRO A 61 10.87 -6.30 7.81
N ARG A 62 11.40 -7.49 8.13
CA ARG A 62 12.73 -7.96 7.70
C ARG A 62 12.81 -8.25 6.19
N PHE A 63 11.68 -8.40 5.50
CA PHE A 63 11.64 -8.73 4.08
C PHE A 63 10.97 -7.67 3.21
N ALA A 64 10.22 -6.75 3.82
CA ALA A 64 9.42 -5.75 3.08
C ALA A 64 10.15 -4.42 2.82
N ASP A 65 11.13 -4.05 3.65
CA ASP A 65 11.93 -2.83 3.50
C ASP A 65 13.31 -3.00 4.15
N GLU A 66 14.15 -3.89 3.61
CA GLU A 66 15.59 -3.75 3.85
C GLU A 66 16.06 -2.50 3.09
N GLN A 67 15.99 -1.34 3.74
CA GLN A 67 16.91 -0.24 3.44
C GLN A 67 18.31 -0.84 3.45
N SER A 68 18.89 -1.00 2.26
CA SER A 68 20.22 -1.60 2.04
C SER A 68 21.33 -0.89 2.82
N GLU A 69 21.03 0.28 3.39
CA GLU A 69 21.90 1.10 4.22
C GLU A 69 22.34 0.41 5.53
N GLN A 70 21.55 -0.50 6.11
CA GLN A 70 21.92 -1.15 7.38
C GLN A 70 22.75 -2.44 7.22
N ARG A 71 22.83 -3.02 6.02
CA ARG A 71 23.64 -4.23 5.76
C ARG A 71 25.02 -3.94 5.19
N LEU A 72 25.25 -2.71 4.75
CA LEU A 72 26.47 -2.31 4.08
C LEU A 72 27.32 -1.48 5.03
N PRO A 73 28.64 -1.72 5.10
CA PRO A 73 29.54 -0.81 5.80
C PRO A 73 29.32 0.63 5.32
N PRO A 74 29.45 1.65 6.17
CA PRO A 74 29.10 3.05 5.86
C PRO A 74 29.71 3.59 4.56
N ALA A 75 30.86 3.05 4.15
CA ALA A 75 31.51 3.39 2.89
C ALA A 75 30.75 2.92 1.63
N LEU A 76 30.10 1.75 1.65
CA LEU A 76 29.36 1.23 0.51
C LEU A 76 27.99 1.90 0.36
N ALA A 77 27.31 2.21 1.46
CA ALA A 77 26.05 2.95 1.44
C ALA A 77 26.22 4.34 0.78
N ARG A 78 27.32 5.04 1.09
CA ARG A 78 27.66 6.34 0.46
C ARG A 78 27.96 6.21 -1.04
N ALA A 79 28.62 5.13 -1.46
CA ALA A 79 28.93 4.91 -2.87
C ALA A 79 27.67 4.64 -3.71
N LEU A 80 26.69 3.92 -3.16
CA LEU A 80 25.42 3.64 -3.84
C LEU A 80 24.50 4.87 -3.90
N HIS A 81 24.47 5.69 -2.85
CA HIS A 81 23.68 6.94 -2.80
C HIS A 81 24.21 7.99 -3.81
N GLY A 82 25.51 7.97 -4.11
CA GLY A 82 26.13 8.86 -5.09
C GLY A 82 25.82 8.53 -6.56
N GLN A 83 25.31 7.32 -6.86
CA GLN A 83 24.98 6.92 -8.24
C GLN A 83 23.50 7.06 -8.60
N THR A 84 22.60 7.32 -7.64
CA THR A 84 21.17 7.46 -7.91
C THR A 84 20.73 8.88 -8.24
N LEU A 85 21.66 9.84 -8.35
CA LEU A 85 21.37 11.25 -8.66
C LEU A 85 21.70 11.66 -10.10
N PHE A 86 21.99 10.70 -10.99
CA PHE A 86 22.03 10.92 -12.43
C PHE A 86 21.44 9.73 -13.17
N THR A 87 20.18 9.84 -13.56
CA THR A 87 19.65 9.70 -14.94
C THR A 87 18.17 10.05 -14.94
#